data_AF-A0A8J7VS30-F1
#
_entry.id   AF-A0A8J7VS30-F1
#
_cell.length_a   1.000
_cell.length_b   1.000
_cell.length_c   1.000
_cell.angle_alpha   90.00
_cell.angle_beta   90.00
_cell.angle_gamma   90.00
#
_symmetry.space_group_name_H-M   'P 1'
#
loop_
_entity.id
_entity.type
_entity.pdbx_description
1 polymer ?
#
loop_
_entity_poly.entity_id
_entity_poly.type
_entity_poly.pdbx_seq_one_letter_code
_entity_poly.pdbx_strand_id
1 'polypeptide(L)'
;MVLAPLGRDAELVRRTLAEAGQACRVCPSMHILDAEPLDGIAVLVVTEEVLSTEALRLLRARLEAQPPWSTLPLIAFSARGGSGAAWAGLEACTSAGLVLLERPIRIESFVSIVRAAVAARRRQFQLRDELAARAAAEAPRGCWQGR
;
A
#
# COMPACT_ATOMS: atom_id res chain seq x y z
N MET A 1 4.81 -2.12 4.61
CA MET A 1 4.79 -3.60 4.76
C MET A 1 5.41 -4.21 3.52
N VAL A 2 6.15 -5.31 3.66
CA VAL A 2 6.87 -5.96 2.56
C VAL A 2 6.48 -7.43 2.51
N LEU A 3 5.99 -7.89 1.36
CA LEU A 3 5.75 -9.30 1.04
C LEU A 3 6.82 -9.74 0.02
N ALA A 4 7.91 -10.30 0.52
CA ALA A 4 9.02 -10.82 -0.28
C ALA A 4 9.60 -12.07 0.39
N PRO A 5 8.89 -13.21 0.34
CA PRO A 5 9.20 -14.41 1.12
C PRO A 5 10.39 -15.19 0.57
N LEU A 6 10.84 -14.91 -0.66
CA LEU A 6 11.96 -15.59 -1.28
C LEU A 6 13.25 -14.74 -1.21
N GLY A 7 14.38 -15.41 -1.00
CA GLY A 7 15.70 -14.80 -1.06
C GLY A 7 15.97 -13.80 0.07
N ARG A 8 16.71 -12.72 -0.27
CA ARG A 8 17.18 -11.71 0.69
C ARG A 8 16.45 -10.37 0.57
N ASP A 9 15.46 -10.27 -0.30
CA ASP A 9 14.82 -8.99 -0.63
C ASP A 9 14.08 -8.38 0.56
N ALA A 10 13.31 -9.18 1.30
CA ALA A 10 12.63 -8.69 2.51
C ALA A 10 13.62 -8.07 3.51
N GLU A 11 14.75 -8.73 3.75
CA GLU A 11 15.76 -8.26 4.69
C GLU A 11 16.50 -7.02 4.18
N LEU A 12 16.87 -7.00 2.88
CA LEU A 12 17.50 -5.84 2.25
C LEU A 12 16.58 -4.62 2.26
N VAL A 13 15.31 -4.79 1.90
CA VAL A 13 14.31 -3.71 1.97
C VAL A 13 14.15 -3.23 3.40
N ARG A 14 13.98 -4.14 4.36
CA ARG A 14 13.83 -3.79 5.77
C ARG A 14 15.02 -2.97 6.28
N ARG A 15 16.25 -3.41 6.01
CA ARG A 15 17.47 -2.70 6.40
C ARG A 15 17.59 -1.33 5.74
N THR A 16 17.42 -1.28 4.42
CA THR A 16 17.48 -0.05 3.62
C THR A 16 16.48 0.99 4.12
N LEU A 17 15.24 0.57 4.40
CA LEU A 17 14.21 1.44 4.92
C LEU A 17 14.49 1.88 6.35
N ALA A 18 15.00 0.99 7.21
CA ALA A 18 15.39 1.34 8.57
C ALA A 18 16.51 2.40 8.59
N GLU A 19 17.54 2.24 7.77
CA GLU A 19 18.63 3.22 7.59
C GLU A 19 18.10 4.57 7.08
N ALA A 20 17.04 4.54 6.27
CA ALA A 20 16.36 5.74 5.78
C ALA A 20 15.31 6.34 6.76
N GLY A 21 15.18 5.78 7.97
CA GLY A 21 14.24 6.22 9.01
C GLY A 21 12.78 5.82 8.77
N GLN A 22 12.52 4.78 7.97
CA GLN A 22 11.19 4.27 7.65
C GLN A 22 10.94 2.93 8.34
N ALA A 23 9.85 2.85 9.13
CA ALA A 23 9.44 1.60 9.75
C ALA A 23 8.98 0.60 8.68
N CYS A 24 9.46 -0.63 8.77
CA CYS A 24 9.16 -1.68 7.80
C CYS A 24 8.87 -3.00 8.52
N ARG A 25 7.65 -3.53 8.30
CA ARG A 25 7.27 -4.88 8.70
C ARG A 25 7.33 -5.82 7.51
N VAL A 26 8.03 -6.94 7.68
CA VAL A 26 8.03 -8.06 6.72
C VAL A 26 6.82 -8.93 7.02
N CYS A 27 6.09 -9.28 5.96
CA CYS A 27 4.93 -10.15 6.01
C CYS A 27 5.23 -11.39 5.15
N PRO A 28 5.09 -12.59 5.69
CA PRO A 28 5.50 -13.81 5.00
C PRO A 28 4.49 -14.27 3.94
N SER A 29 3.24 -13.80 3.96
CA SER A 29 2.22 -14.24 3.00
C SER A 29 1.03 -13.27 2.85
N MET A 30 0.30 -13.43 1.74
CA MET A 30 -0.93 -12.67 1.46
C MET A 30 -2.04 -12.90 2.49
N HIS A 31 -2.13 -14.10 3.08
CA HIS A 31 -3.15 -14.40 4.09
C HIS A 31 -3.00 -13.56 5.37
N ILE A 32 -1.75 -13.26 5.77
CA ILE A 32 -1.51 -12.38 6.92
C ILE A 32 -1.82 -10.92 6.54
N LEU A 33 -1.56 -10.51 5.30
CA LEU A 33 -1.97 -9.19 4.82
C LEU A 33 -3.50 -9.02 4.82
N ASP A 34 -4.24 -10.08 4.49
CA ASP A 34 -5.70 -10.08 4.42
C ASP A 34 -6.34 -9.77 5.79
N ALA A 35 -5.75 -10.31 6.87
CA ALA A 35 -6.20 -10.10 8.24
C ALA A 35 -5.81 -8.73 8.84
N GLU A 36 -4.91 -7.98 8.22
CA GLU A 36 -4.34 -6.74 8.76
C GLU A 36 -5.09 -5.51 8.26
N PRO A 37 -5.46 -4.53 9.09
CA PRO A 37 -6.16 -3.34 8.61
C PRO A 37 -5.28 -2.51 7.64
N LEU A 38 -5.82 -2.13 6.47
CA LEU A 38 -5.10 -1.33 5.48
C LEU A 38 -4.71 0.07 5.98
N ASP A 39 -5.44 0.58 6.99
CA ASP A 39 -5.15 1.87 7.63
C ASP A 39 -3.79 1.86 8.36
N GLY A 40 -3.33 0.69 8.80
CA GLY A 40 -1.99 0.50 9.37
C GLY A 40 -0.87 0.45 8.33
N ILE A 41 -1.20 0.48 7.04
CA ILE A 41 -0.24 0.27 5.95
C ILE A 41 -0.06 1.57 5.17
N ALA A 42 1.14 2.14 5.26
CA ALA A 42 1.50 3.32 4.48
C ALA A 42 1.82 2.99 3.02
N VAL A 43 2.53 1.88 2.80
CA VAL A 43 2.97 1.39 1.49
C VAL A 43 3.07 -0.13 1.56
N LEU A 44 2.61 -0.81 0.52
CA LEU A 44 2.78 -2.23 0.32
C LEU A 44 3.86 -2.49 -0.75
N VAL A 45 4.93 -3.19 -0.38
CA VAL A 45 5.98 -3.63 -1.31
C VAL A 45 5.80 -5.12 -1.56
N VAL A 46 5.79 -5.53 -2.83
CA VAL A 46 5.64 -6.93 -3.25
C VAL A 46 6.70 -7.30 -4.27
N THR A 47 7.02 -8.59 -4.33
CA THR A 47 7.87 -9.18 -5.36
C THR A 47 7.05 -10.11 -6.26
N GLU A 48 7.57 -10.48 -7.43
CA GLU A 48 6.82 -11.29 -8.41
C GLU A 48 6.32 -12.62 -7.83
N GLU A 49 7.16 -13.26 -7.01
CA GLU A 49 6.91 -14.60 -6.48
C GLU A 49 5.71 -14.71 -5.55
N VAL A 50 5.21 -13.59 -5.00
CA VAL A 50 4.00 -13.60 -4.16
C VAL A 50 2.72 -13.43 -4.95
N LEU A 51 2.80 -13.14 -6.24
CA LEU A 51 1.66 -12.81 -7.09
C LEU A 51 1.05 -14.05 -7.76
N SER A 52 0.76 -15.06 -6.95
CA SER A 52 -0.07 -16.18 -7.41
C SER A 52 -1.49 -15.70 -7.75
N THR A 53 -2.23 -16.47 -8.55
CA THR A 53 -3.63 -16.16 -8.90
C THR A 53 -4.49 -15.93 -7.65
N GLU A 54 -4.29 -16.75 -6.62
CA GLU A 54 -5.02 -16.61 -5.35
C GLU A 54 -4.60 -15.35 -4.59
N ALA A 55 -3.30 -15.03 -4.56
CA ALA A 55 -2.83 -13.83 -3.89
C ALA A 55 -3.34 -12.55 -4.58
N LEU A 56 -3.37 -12.54 -5.90
CA LEU A 56 -3.96 -11.44 -6.69
C LEU A 56 -5.46 -11.30 -6.43
N ARG A 57 -6.19 -12.41 -6.31
CA ARG A 57 -7.64 -12.40 -5.97
C ARG A 57 -7.88 -11.80 -4.58
N LEU A 58 -7.10 -12.19 -3.58
CA LEU A 58 -7.18 -11.64 -2.23
C LEU A 58 -6.81 -10.15 -2.22
N LEU A 59 -5.70 -9.79 -2.86
CA LEU A 59 -5.26 -8.40 -2.96
C LEU A 59 -6.32 -7.52 -3.65
N ARG A 60 -6.92 -8.00 -4.74
CA ARG A 60 -8.02 -7.34 -5.43
C ARG A 60 -9.16 -7.03 -4.48
N ALA A 61 -9.71 -8.06 -3.82
CA ALA A 61 -10.86 -7.91 -2.92
C ALA A 61 -10.56 -6.90 -1.80
N ARG A 62 -9.32 -6.91 -1.30
CA ARG A 62 -8.84 -5.97 -0.28
C ARG A 62 -8.74 -4.55 -0.79
N LEU A 63 -8.23 -4.35 -2.00
CA LEU A 63 -8.12 -3.04 -2.61
C LEU A 63 -9.50 -2.46 -2.97
N GLU A 64 -10.43 -3.29 -3.42
CA GLU A 64 -11.83 -2.91 -3.73
C GLU A 64 -12.66 -2.58 -2.48
N ALA A 65 -12.35 -3.21 -1.34
CA ALA A 65 -12.99 -2.90 -0.07
C ALA A 65 -12.55 -1.54 0.53
N GLN A 66 -11.57 -0.86 -0.08
CA GLN A 66 -11.17 0.47 0.34
C GLN A 66 -12.29 1.47 0.10
N PRO A 67 -12.48 2.43 1.01
CA PRO A 67 -13.38 3.54 0.74
C PRO A 67 -12.86 4.36 -0.45
N PRO A 68 -13.73 5.08 -1.19
CA PRO A 68 -13.39 5.75 -2.44
C PRO A 68 -12.31 6.85 -2.30
N TRP A 69 -12.12 7.39 -1.09
CA TRP A 69 -11.05 8.35 -0.78
C TRP A 69 -9.68 7.67 -0.54
N SER A 70 -9.64 6.33 -0.46
CA SER A 70 -8.45 5.57 -0.10
C SER A 70 -7.78 4.89 -1.28
N THR A 71 -6.50 5.21 -1.47
CA THR A 71 -5.61 4.51 -2.40
C THR A 71 -4.37 4.04 -1.65
N LEU A 72 -4.23 2.74 -1.45
CA LEU A 72 -3.02 2.13 -0.88
C LEU A 72 -1.90 2.11 -1.92
N PRO A 73 -0.75 2.78 -1.69
CA PRO A 73 0.38 2.71 -2.60
C PRO A 73 0.99 1.30 -2.61
N LEU A 74 1.24 0.80 -3.81
CA LEU A 74 1.79 -0.53 -4.06
C LEU A 74 3.06 -0.41 -4.90
N ILE A 75 4.16 -0.99 -4.43
CA ILE A 75 5.45 -1.03 -5.13
C ILE A 75 5.77 -2.48 -5.45
N ALA A 76 6.00 -2.78 -6.72
CA ALA A 76 6.27 -4.11 -7.21
C ALA A 76 7.71 -4.22 -7.72
N PHE A 77 8.44 -5.25 -7.32
CA PHE A 77 9.78 -5.52 -7.85
C PHE A 77 9.71 -6.54 -8.98
N SER A 78 10.02 -6.08 -10.20
CA SER A 78 10.00 -6.91 -11.40
C SER A 78 11.35 -7.52 -11.75
N ALA A 79 11.34 -8.78 -12.20
CA ALA A 79 12.49 -9.39 -12.85
C ALA A 79 12.78 -8.68 -14.20
N ARG A 80 14.04 -8.69 -14.64
CA ARG A 80 14.42 -8.10 -15.94
C ARG A 80 13.66 -8.80 -17.07
N GLY A 81 12.94 -8.03 -17.89
CA GLY A 81 12.12 -8.57 -18.99
C GLY A 81 10.77 -9.15 -18.54
N GLY A 82 10.36 -8.91 -17.30
CA GLY A 82 9.10 -9.39 -16.72
C GLY A 82 7.89 -8.69 -17.32
N SER A 83 7.42 -9.20 -18.46
CA SER A 83 6.03 -9.06 -18.93
C SER A 83 5.34 -10.41 -18.71
N GLY A 84 4.94 -10.65 -17.47
CA GLY A 84 4.32 -11.90 -17.03
C GLY A 84 2.84 -11.70 -16.67
N ALA A 85 2.06 -12.78 -16.71
CA ALA A 85 0.65 -12.77 -16.31
C ALA A 85 0.42 -12.24 -14.88
N ALA A 86 1.41 -12.40 -14.00
CA ALA A 86 1.40 -11.86 -12.63
C ALA A 86 1.34 -10.32 -12.61
N TRP A 87 2.10 -9.65 -13.46
CA TRP A 87 2.13 -8.19 -13.53
C TRP A 87 0.86 -7.62 -14.14
N ALA A 88 0.37 -8.21 -15.23
CA ALA A 88 -0.93 -7.84 -15.80
C ALA A 88 -2.06 -8.03 -14.78
N GLY A 89 -2.01 -9.10 -13.97
CA GLY A 89 -2.95 -9.32 -12.87
C GLY A 89 -2.85 -8.25 -11.79
N LEU A 90 -1.65 -7.80 -11.44
CA LEU A 90 -1.43 -6.75 -10.44
C LEU A 90 -1.82 -5.35 -10.94
N GLU A 91 -1.51 -5.01 -12.19
CA GLU A 91 -1.96 -3.78 -12.85
C GLU A 91 -3.48 -3.76 -12.95
N ALA A 92 -4.09 -4.91 -13.22
CA ALA A 92 -5.53 -5.01 -13.14
C ALA A 92 -5.98 -4.63 -11.72
N CYS A 93 -5.33 -5.16 -10.65
CA CYS A 93 -5.70 -4.97 -9.23
C CYS A 93 -5.90 -3.51 -8.82
N THR A 94 -5.12 -2.59 -9.40
CA THR A 94 -5.30 -1.17 -9.16
C THR A 94 -4.74 -0.34 -10.31
N SER A 95 -5.56 0.60 -10.81
CA SER A 95 -5.11 1.60 -11.77
C SER A 95 -4.41 2.78 -11.10
N ALA A 96 -4.57 2.96 -9.79
CA ALA A 96 -4.02 4.07 -9.03
C ALA A 96 -3.04 3.55 -7.96
N GLY A 97 -1.82 4.10 -7.94
CA GLY A 97 -0.85 3.86 -6.87
C GLY A 97 0.06 2.64 -7.03
N LEU A 98 0.06 1.95 -8.18
CA LEU A 98 1.07 0.93 -8.51
C LEU A 98 2.34 1.58 -9.08
N VAL A 99 3.51 1.20 -8.56
CA VAL A 99 4.83 1.54 -9.09
C VAL A 99 5.61 0.26 -9.33
N LEU A 100 5.98 -0.01 -10.58
CA LEU A 100 6.83 -1.14 -10.96
C LEU A 100 8.30 -0.73 -10.97
N LEU A 101 9.15 -1.49 -10.29
CA LEU A 101 10.59 -1.30 -10.25
C LEU A 101 11.30 -2.52 -10.81
N GLU A 102 11.88 -2.37 -12.00
CA GLU A 102 12.70 -3.42 -12.60
C GLU A 102 14.06 -3.52 -11.92
N ARG A 103 14.54 -4.75 -11.74
CA ARG A 103 15.87 -5.00 -11.19
C ARG A 103 16.97 -4.73 -12.24
N PRO A 104 18.16 -4.26 -11.84
CA PRO A 104 18.57 -3.90 -10.49
C PRO A 104 17.99 -2.54 -10.05
N ILE A 105 17.43 -2.52 -8.84
CA ILE A 105 16.81 -1.31 -8.26
C ILE A 105 17.89 -0.48 -7.59
N ARG A 106 17.97 0.80 -7.93
CA ARG A 106 18.82 1.76 -7.21
C ARG A 106 18.23 2.05 -5.84
N ILE A 107 19.03 1.89 -4.79
CA ILE A 107 18.60 2.04 -3.40
C ILE A 107 18.02 3.44 -3.16
N GLU A 108 18.68 4.48 -3.67
CA GLU A 108 18.28 5.88 -3.52
C GLU A 108 16.92 6.13 -4.16
N SER A 109 16.68 5.55 -5.34
CA SER A 109 15.40 5.62 -6.04
C SER A 109 14.30 4.93 -5.25
N PHE A 110 14.55 3.71 -4.75
CA PHE A 110 13.58 2.98 -3.93
C PHE A 110 13.21 3.75 -2.67
N VAL A 111 14.19 4.26 -1.92
CA VAL A 111 13.96 5.06 -0.71
C VAL A 111 13.16 6.33 -1.03
N SER A 112 13.49 7.02 -2.13
CA SER A 112 12.76 8.21 -2.57
C SER A 112 11.29 7.92 -2.86
N ILE A 113 11.02 6.85 -3.60
CA ILE A 113 9.65 6.42 -3.93
C ILE A 113 8.87 6.05 -2.67
N VAL A 114 9.47 5.30 -1.75
CA VAL A 114 8.82 4.94 -0.48
C VAL A 114 8.50 6.19 0.34
N ARG A 115 9.43 7.15 0.46
CA ARG A 115 9.17 8.42 1.16
C ARG A 115 8.03 9.20 0.53
N ALA A 116 8.00 9.30 -0.79
CA ALA A 116 6.93 9.98 -1.52
C ALA A 116 5.57 9.31 -1.29
N ALA A 117 5.52 7.97 -1.37
CA ALA A 117 4.31 7.19 -1.16
C ALA A 117 3.80 7.29 0.30
N VAL A 118 4.69 7.21 1.30
CA VAL A 118 4.33 7.42 2.72
C VAL A 118 3.77 8.83 2.93
N ALA A 119 4.41 9.86 2.36
CA ALA A 119 3.94 11.23 2.48
C ALA A 119 2.56 11.43 1.82
N ALA A 120 2.35 10.86 0.63
CA ALA A 120 1.06 10.89 -0.06
C ALA A 120 -0.04 10.21 0.77
N ARG A 121 0.24 9.02 1.31
CA ARG A 121 -0.70 8.28 2.15
C ARG A 121 -1.07 9.04 3.42
N ARG A 122 -0.10 9.68 4.09
CA ARG A 122 -0.37 10.53 5.26
C ARG A 122 -1.29 11.71 4.92
N ARG A 123 -1.03 12.41 3.81
CA ARG A 123 -1.86 13.54 3.37
C ARG A 123 -3.30 13.10 3.07
N GLN A 124 -3.47 11.93 2.45
CA GLN A 124 -4.78 11.36 2.16
C GLN A 124 -5.62 11.15 3.44
N PHE A 125 -5.00 10.64 4.51
CA PHE A 125 -5.66 10.50 5.81
C PHE A 125 -5.94 11.86 6.47
N GLN A 126 -5.00 12.80 6.42
CA GLN A 126 -5.22 14.16 6.94
C GLN A 126 -6.42 14.84 6.27
N LEU A 127 -6.50 14.78 4.94
CA LEU A 127 -7.62 15.33 4.19
C LEU A 127 -8.96 14.67 4.55
N ARG A 128 -8.98 13.33 4.72
CA ARG A 128 -10.17 12.63 5.21
C ARG A 128 -10.60 13.16 6.58
N ASP A 129 -9.67 13.26 7.52
CA ASP A 129 -9.95 13.66 8.89
C ASP A 129 -10.44 15.11 8.96
N GLU A 130 -9.84 16.00 8.16
CA GLU A 130 -10.30 17.39 8.02
C GLU A 130 -11.72 17.49 7.45
N LEU A 131 -12.04 16.72 6.41
CA LEU A 131 -13.38 16.69 5.82
C LEU A 131 -14.41 16.13 6.81
N ALA A 132 -14.07 15.07 7.54
CA ALA A 132 -14.93 14.49 8.55
C ALA A 132 -15.20 15.47 9.71
N ALA A 133 -14.18 16.19 10.16
CA ALA A 133 -14.31 17.20 11.21
C ALA A 133 -15.23 18.36 10.78
N ARG A 134 -15.12 18.82 9.53
CA ARG A 134 -16.01 19.86 8.97
C ARG A 134 -17.46 19.39 8.91
N ALA A 135 -17.70 18.18 8.37
CA ALA A 135 -19.03 17.61 8.30
C ALA A 135 -19.69 17.46 9.69
N ALA A 136 -18.92 17.09 10.72
CA ALA A 136 -19.41 17.01 12.09
C ALA A 136 -19.74 18.38 12.71
N ALA A 137 -19.02 19.44 12.33
CA ALA A 137 -19.28 20.81 12.78
C ALA A 137 -20.51 21.45 12.10
N GLU A 138 -20.77 21.08 10.84
CA GLU A 138 -21.90 21.55 10.03
C GLU A 138 -23.19 20.76 10.29
N ALA A 139 -23.10 19.60 10.97
CA ALA A 139 -24.26 18.81 11.35
C ALA A 139 -25.22 19.69 12.19
N PRO A 140 -26.50 19.83 11.79
CA PRO A 140 -27.43 20.71 12.48
C PRO A 140 -27.50 20.29 13.94
N ARG A 141 -27.07 21.19 14.82
CA ARG A 141 -27.30 21.07 16.27
C ARG A 141 -28.80 21.06 16.43
N GLY A 142 -29.37 19.86 16.59
CA GLY A 142 -30.80 19.65 16.62
C GLY A 142 -31.46 20.71 17.52
N CYS A 143 -32.44 21.41 16.95
CA CYS A 143 -33.42 22.17 17.71
C CYS A 143 -34.13 21.20 18.66
N TRP A 144 -33.54 20.95 19.82
CA TRP A 144 -34.26 20.50 21.00
C TRP A 144 -34.94 21.73 21.59
N GLN A 145 -36.11 22.07 21.04
CA GLN A 145 -37.13 22.85 21.74
C GLN A 145 -38.37 21.98 21.82
N GLY A 146 -38.38 21.12 22.84
CA GLY A 146 -39.54 20.32 23.21
C GLY A 146 -40.25 20.93 24.41
N ARG A 147 -41.50 21.33 24.17
CA ARG A 147 -42.64 21.51 25.09
C ARG A 147 -42.61 22.62 26.13
#